data_AF-A0A956DBS3-F1
#
_entry.id   AF-A0A956DBS3-F1
#
_cell.length_a   1.000
_cell.length_b   1.000
_cell.length_c   1.000
_cell.angle_alpha   90.00
_cell.angle_beta   90.00
_cell.angle_gamma   90.00
#
_symmetry.space_group_name_H-M   'P 1'
#
loop_
_entity.id
_entity.type
_entity.pdbx_description
1 polymer ?
#
loop_
_entity_poly.entity_id
_entity_poly.type
_entity_poly.pdbx_seq_one_letter_code
_entity_poly.pdbx_strand_id
1 'polypeptide(L)'
;GLAVDYDGSKTDFRASMNYGVQEYAYDVVSGIQEACEKAGIGVPTIVSESGRAVAAYQSVLVFDAVGESHEDRGQASKPETGAHRVLLEMWETYEGIQPKNVQESWHDLQQSLEEARSLFKFGYLALRDLSRAERIFWAACERIQQKLKGRKQVPEELQKLDELLGTIYYCNFSIFQSAPDIWAMDQLFPIMPIHRLDE
;
A
#
# COMPACT_ATOMS: atom_id res chain seq x y z
N GLY A 1 -15.14 20.35 14.27
CA GLY A 1 -16.33 19.49 14.38
C GLY A 1 -15.91 18.16 14.98
N LEU A 2 -16.87 17.30 15.34
CA LEU A 2 -16.57 15.94 15.79
C LEU A 2 -16.05 15.10 14.61
N ALA A 3 -14.80 14.66 14.70
CA ALA A 3 -14.13 13.88 13.67
C ALA A 3 -14.58 12.40 13.67
N VAL A 4 -14.06 11.64 12.71
CA VAL A 4 -14.26 10.21 12.54
C VAL A 4 -12.91 9.57 12.27
N ASP A 5 -12.64 8.45 12.92
CA ASP A 5 -11.41 7.68 12.75
C ASP A 5 -11.56 6.70 11.59
N TYR A 6 -11.00 7.05 10.41
CA TYR A 6 -11.10 6.23 9.20
C TYR A 6 -9.97 5.20 9.08
N ASP A 7 -8.82 5.40 9.72
CA ASP A 7 -7.68 4.47 9.66
C ASP A 7 -7.54 3.58 10.91
N GLY A 8 -8.26 3.88 11.98
CA GLY A 8 -8.29 3.12 13.23
C GLY A 8 -7.08 3.37 14.14
N SER A 9 -6.21 4.31 13.78
CA SER A 9 -4.95 4.58 14.47
C SER A 9 -5.14 5.37 15.77
N LYS A 10 -6.25 6.11 15.90
CA LYS A 10 -6.49 7.06 16.99
C LYS A 10 -5.37 8.07 17.20
N THR A 11 -4.77 8.50 16.09
CA THR A 11 -3.69 9.49 16.06
C THR A 11 -4.19 10.86 15.59
N ASP A 12 -3.30 11.85 15.61
CA ASP A 12 -3.50 13.19 15.04
C ASP A 12 -3.37 13.21 13.50
N PHE A 13 -3.32 12.04 12.86
CA PHE A 13 -3.29 11.92 11.42
C PHE A 13 -4.58 12.47 10.77
N ARG A 14 -4.46 13.01 9.55
CA ARG A 14 -5.53 13.75 8.85
C ARG A 14 -6.85 12.98 8.71
N ALA A 15 -6.78 11.65 8.58
CA ALA A 15 -7.95 10.77 8.44
C ALA A 15 -8.37 10.11 9.77
N SER A 16 -7.82 10.57 10.90
CA SER A 16 -8.01 10.00 12.23
C SER A 16 -8.43 11.10 13.24
N MET A 17 -8.65 10.69 14.49
CA MET A 17 -8.81 11.57 15.65
C MET A 17 -8.11 10.98 16.88
N ASN A 18 -7.44 11.82 17.66
CA ASN A 18 -6.72 11.41 18.87
C ASN A 18 -7.55 11.57 20.17
N TYR A 19 -8.86 11.75 20.05
CA TYR A 19 -9.78 11.94 21.17
C TYR A 19 -10.99 11.03 21.04
N GLY A 20 -11.68 10.77 22.15
CA GLY A 20 -12.97 10.07 22.16
C GLY A 20 -14.17 11.00 21.98
N VAL A 21 -15.33 10.45 21.61
CA VAL A 21 -16.60 11.22 21.59
C VAL A 21 -16.91 11.82 22.96
N GLN A 22 -16.64 11.06 24.02
CA GLN A 22 -16.88 11.50 25.40
C GLN A 22 -15.91 12.62 25.82
N GLU A 23 -14.64 12.51 25.44
CA GLU A 23 -13.62 13.54 25.69
C GLU A 23 -13.97 14.85 24.98
N TYR A 24 -14.35 14.77 23.70
CA TYR A 24 -14.87 15.91 22.95
C TYR A 24 -16.06 16.59 23.67
N ALA A 25 -17.00 15.80 24.19
CA ALA A 25 -18.13 16.35 24.93
C ALA A 25 -17.70 17.02 26.24
N TYR A 26 -16.78 16.41 27.00
CA TYR A 26 -16.26 16.98 28.24
C TYR A 26 -15.55 18.31 28.01
N ASP A 27 -14.67 18.38 27.00
CA ASP A 27 -13.90 19.60 26.71
C ASP A 27 -14.81 20.77 26.33
N VAL A 28 -15.82 20.51 25.49
CA VAL A 28 -16.80 21.53 25.09
C VAL A 28 -17.64 21.99 26.28
N VAL A 29 -18.19 21.06 27.06
CA VAL A 29 -19.05 21.37 28.21
C VAL A 29 -18.26 22.11 29.29
N SER A 30 -17.06 21.63 29.62
CA SER A 30 -16.20 22.23 30.64
C SER A 30 -15.76 23.64 30.25
N GLY A 31 -15.36 23.84 28.98
CA GLY A 31 -14.95 25.16 28.49
C GLY A 31 -16.08 26.19 28.54
N ILE A 32 -17.31 25.80 28.19
CA ILE A 32 -18.49 26.67 28.26
C ILE A 32 -18.86 26.96 29.73
N GLN A 33 -18.85 25.94 30.60
CA GLN A 33 -19.15 26.10 32.01
C GLN A 33 -18.21 27.12 32.67
N GLU A 34 -16.89 26.97 32.49
CA GLU A 34 -15.90 27.88 33.09
C GLU A 34 -16.08 29.33 32.62
N ALA A 35 -16.40 29.53 31.34
CA ALA A 35 -16.67 30.86 30.79
C ALA A 35 -17.95 31.49 31.38
N CYS A 36 -19.02 30.71 31.52
CA CYS A 36 -20.27 31.17 32.13
C CYS A 36 -20.10 31.51 33.61
N GLU A 37 -19.36 30.70 34.37
CA GLU A 37 -19.05 30.94 35.78
C GLU A 37 -18.27 32.24 35.98
N LYS A 38 -17.22 32.46 35.16
CA LYS A 38 -16.43 33.71 35.21
C LYS A 38 -17.26 34.96 34.87
N ALA A 39 -18.21 34.83 33.95
CA ALA A 39 -19.08 35.93 33.54
C ALA A 39 -20.32 36.10 34.44
N GLY A 40 -20.59 35.18 35.36
CA GLY A 40 -21.76 35.22 36.24
C GLY A 40 -23.08 35.06 35.49
N ILE A 41 -23.09 34.32 34.37
CA ILE A 41 -24.28 34.08 33.55
C ILE A 41 -24.73 32.62 33.62
N GLY A 42 -26.02 32.36 33.37
CA GLY A 42 -26.54 30.99 33.32
C GLY A 42 -26.00 30.19 32.14
N VAL A 43 -25.81 28.88 32.34
CA VAL A 43 -25.34 27.98 31.28
C VAL A 43 -26.39 27.84 30.17
N PRO A 44 -26.01 28.00 28.89
CA PRO A 44 -26.94 27.91 27.77
C PRO A 44 -27.23 26.46 27.35
N THR A 45 -28.21 26.29 26.47
CA THR A 45 -28.36 25.03 25.72
C THR A 45 -27.24 24.92 24.68
N ILE A 46 -26.53 23.80 24.68
CA ILE A 46 -25.44 23.53 23.73
C ILE A 46 -26.01 22.74 22.55
N VAL A 47 -25.69 23.16 21.32
CA VAL A 47 -26.08 22.49 20.07
C VAL A 47 -24.82 22.10 19.31
N SER A 48 -24.83 20.93 18.67
CA SER A 48 -23.72 20.40 17.87
C SER A 48 -24.21 19.97 16.49
N GLU A 49 -23.50 20.41 15.45
CA GLU A 49 -23.80 20.09 14.05
C GLU A 49 -22.86 18.98 13.54
N SER A 50 -22.79 17.88 14.29
CA SER A 50 -21.84 16.78 14.04
C SER A 50 -22.30 15.80 12.95
N GLY A 51 -22.64 16.32 11.77
CA GLY A 51 -23.22 15.53 10.68
C GLY A 51 -22.35 14.35 10.23
N ARG A 52 -21.04 14.57 10.03
CA ARG A 52 -20.10 13.51 9.63
C ARG A 52 -20.04 12.38 10.66
N ALA A 53 -20.00 12.70 11.95
CA ALA A 53 -19.95 11.69 13.01
C ALA A 53 -21.21 10.80 13.06
N VAL A 54 -22.37 11.36 12.70
CA VAL A 54 -23.62 10.60 12.62
C VAL A 54 -23.70 9.77 11.33
N ALA A 55 -23.28 10.35 10.20
CA ALA A 55 -23.50 9.77 8.88
C ALA A 55 -22.41 8.79 8.42
N ALA A 56 -21.18 8.88 8.94
CA ALA A 56 -20.03 8.20 8.34
C ALA A 56 -20.15 6.67 8.27
N TYR A 57 -20.74 6.04 9.30
CA TYR A 57 -20.78 4.57 9.43
C TYR A 57 -22.09 3.94 8.91
N GLN A 58 -23.03 4.73 8.36
CA GLN A 58 -24.37 4.25 8.05
C GLN A 58 -24.47 3.50 6.71
N SER A 59 -23.44 3.58 5.86
CA SER A 59 -23.46 3.04 4.50
C SER A 59 -22.17 2.31 4.18
N VAL A 60 -22.29 1.19 3.47
CA VAL A 60 -21.17 0.42 2.94
C VAL A 60 -21.35 0.27 1.43
N LEU A 61 -20.27 0.49 0.68
CA LEU A 61 -20.22 0.20 -0.75
C LEU A 61 -19.71 -1.23 -0.95
N VAL A 62 -20.51 -2.06 -1.63
CA VAL A 62 -20.17 -3.45 -1.96
C VAL A 62 -20.06 -3.57 -3.47
N PHE A 63 -18.96 -4.14 -3.96
CA PHE A 63 -18.69 -4.38 -5.37
C PHE A 63 -17.89 -5.66 -5.56
N ASP A 64 -17.93 -6.21 -6.77
CA ASP A 64 -17.19 -7.41 -7.13
C ASP A 64 -15.76 -7.08 -7.59
N ALA A 65 -14.81 -7.93 -7.22
CA ALA A 65 -13.52 -8.02 -7.90
C ALA A 65 -13.70 -8.88 -9.17
N VAL A 66 -13.66 -8.25 -10.34
CA VAL A 66 -13.97 -8.91 -11.62
C VAL A 66 -12.73 -9.51 -12.30
N GLY A 67 -11.55 -9.13 -11.83
CA GLY A 67 -10.31 -9.67 -12.33
C GLY A 67 -9.15 -9.31 -11.42
N GLU A 68 -8.05 -10.00 -11.63
CA GLU A 68 -6.78 -9.72 -10.99
C GLU A 68 -5.67 -9.70 -12.05
N SER A 69 -4.67 -8.86 -11.83
CA SER A 69 -3.41 -8.91 -12.54
C SER A 69 -2.29 -8.97 -11.52
N HIS A 70 -1.41 -9.93 -11.71
CA HIS A 70 -0.15 -10.04 -11.02
C HIS A 70 0.94 -10.23 -12.06
N GLU A 71 2.15 -9.80 -11.72
CA GLU A 71 3.31 -10.04 -12.58
C GLU A 71 3.46 -11.54 -12.88
N ASP A 72 3.84 -11.89 -14.11
CA ASP A 72 4.03 -13.28 -14.52
C ASP A 72 5.21 -13.89 -13.74
N ARG A 73 4.87 -14.52 -12.61
CA ARG A 73 5.77 -15.25 -11.71
C ARG A 73 6.12 -16.65 -12.23
N GLY A 74 5.93 -16.91 -13.52
CA GLY A 74 6.32 -18.17 -14.14
C GLY A 74 7.76 -18.54 -13.76
N GLN A 75 8.05 -19.84 -13.67
CA GLN A 75 9.36 -20.32 -13.27
C GLN A 75 10.45 -19.73 -14.16
N ALA A 76 11.36 -18.96 -13.54
CA ALA A 76 12.55 -18.48 -14.22
C ALA A 76 13.37 -19.67 -14.71
N SER A 77 13.66 -19.69 -16.01
CA SER A 77 14.44 -20.74 -16.66
C SER A 77 15.88 -20.29 -16.84
N LYS A 78 16.83 -21.20 -16.60
CA LYS A 78 18.25 -20.95 -16.84
C LYS A 78 18.48 -20.53 -18.30
N PRO A 79 19.12 -19.37 -18.55
CA PRO A 79 19.48 -18.97 -19.91
C PRO A 79 20.43 -19.96 -20.56
N GLU A 80 20.33 -20.10 -21.88
CA GLU A 80 21.25 -20.91 -22.67
C GLU A 80 22.66 -20.30 -22.65
N THR A 81 23.70 -21.12 -22.86
CA THR A 81 25.11 -20.66 -22.81
C THR A 81 25.45 -19.57 -23.85
N GLY A 82 24.66 -19.46 -24.92
CA GLY A 82 24.79 -18.40 -25.93
C GLY A 82 23.87 -17.20 -25.72
N ALA A 83 23.15 -17.13 -24.58
CA ALA A 83 22.29 -16.01 -24.26
C ALA A 83 23.10 -14.71 -24.06
N HIS A 84 22.41 -13.57 -24.18
CA HIS A 84 23.03 -12.27 -23.93
C HIS A 84 23.61 -12.22 -22.50
N ARG A 85 24.78 -11.58 -22.35
CA ARG A 85 25.52 -11.53 -21.07
C ARG A 85 24.65 -11.08 -19.89
N VAL A 86 23.84 -10.04 -20.10
CA VAL A 86 22.87 -9.52 -19.10
C VAL A 86 21.97 -10.62 -18.52
N LEU A 87 21.53 -11.60 -19.33
CA LEU A 87 20.68 -12.70 -18.83
C LEU A 87 21.47 -13.68 -17.97
N LEU A 88 22.72 -13.97 -18.35
CA LEU A 88 23.61 -14.83 -17.59
C LEU A 88 23.95 -14.20 -16.24
N GLU A 89 24.28 -12.91 -16.23
CA GLU A 89 24.55 -12.13 -15.01
C GLU A 89 23.31 -12.10 -14.09
N MET A 90 22.12 -11.81 -14.63
CA MET A 90 20.87 -11.87 -13.85
C MET A 90 20.60 -13.25 -13.25
N TRP A 91 20.90 -14.32 -14.01
CA TRP A 91 20.73 -15.69 -13.54
C TRP A 91 21.71 -16.06 -12.42
N GLU A 92 22.97 -15.66 -12.55
CA GLU A 92 23.99 -15.85 -11.52
C GLU A 92 23.63 -15.14 -10.23
N THR A 93 23.18 -13.87 -10.33
CA THR A 93 22.69 -13.11 -9.18
C THR A 93 21.48 -13.82 -8.54
N TYR A 94 20.51 -14.24 -9.35
CA TYR A 94 19.32 -14.97 -8.88
C TYR A 94 19.67 -16.27 -8.12
N GLU A 95 20.59 -17.09 -8.65
CA GLU A 95 21.04 -18.32 -7.97
C GLU A 95 21.80 -18.00 -6.67
N GLY A 96 22.55 -16.89 -6.66
CA GLY A 96 23.38 -16.40 -5.56
C GLY A 96 22.64 -15.68 -4.42
N ILE A 97 21.32 -15.47 -4.51
CA ILE A 97 20.56 -14.76 -3.46
C ILE A 97 20.59 -15.54 -2.14
N GLN A 98 21.14 -14.90 -1.11
CA GLN A 98 21.25 -15.36 0.27
C GLN A 98 20.79 -14.24 1.24
N PRO A 99 20.40 -14.57 2.49
CA PRO A 99 19.95 -13.55 3.45
C PRO A 99 20.94 -12.40 3.72
N LYS A 100 22.24 -12.66 3.58
CA LYS A 100 23.32 -11.69 3.85
C LYS A 100 23.55 -10.68 2.71
N ASN A 101 23.23 -11.04 1.47
CA ASN A 101 23.48 -10.21 0.28
C ASN A 101 22.19 -9.75 -0.42
N VAL A 102 21.02 -9.90 0.22
CA VAL A 102 19.71 -9.53 -0.38
C VAL A 102 19.67 -8.10 -0.94
N GLN A 103 20.33 -7.14 -0.29
CA GLN A 103 20.33 -5.74 -0.73
C GLN A 103 21.22 -5.54 -1.96
N GLU A 104 22.41 -6.13 -1.95
CA GLU A 104 23.33 -6.14 -3.10
C GLU A 104 22.67 -6.83 -4.31
N SER A 105 22.13 -8.03 -4.10
CA SER A 105 21.42 -8.76 -5.15
C SER A 105 20.23 -7.96 -5.70
N TRP A 106 19.49 -7.24 -4.85
CA TRP A 106 18.40 -6.37 -5.29
C TRP A 106 18.89 -5.26 -6.22
N HIS A 107 19.95 -4.53 -5.84
CA HIS A 107 20.53 -3.48 -6.68
C HIS A 107 21.06 -4.02 -8.01
N ASP A 108 21.79 -5.13 -7.97
CA ASP A 108 22.34 -5.77 -9.17
C ASP A 108 21.23 -6.19 -10.15
N LEU A 109 20.13 -6.73 -9.63
CA LEU A 109 18.97 -7.13 -10.43
C LEU A 109 18.24 -5.93 -11.03
N GLN A 110 18.07 -4.84 -10.27
CA GLN A 110 17.48 -3.61 -10.79
C GLN A 110 18.32 -3.03 -11.92
N GLN A 111 19.63 -2.93 -11.72
CA GLN A 111 20.57 -2.42 -12.72
C GLN A 111 20.56 -3.30 -13.98
N SER A 112 20.62 -4.62 -13.82
CA SER A 112 20.62 -5.56 -14.95
C SER A 112 19.30 -5.53 -15.73
N LEU A 113 18.16 -5.36 -15.05
CA LEU A 113 16.87 -5.20 -15.71
C LEU A 113 16.80 -3.90 -16.52
N GLU A 114 17.33 -2.80 -15.98
CA GLU A 114 17.39 -1.51 -16.66
C GLU A 114 18.33 -1.54 -17.87
N GLU A 115 19.45 -2.27 -17.76
CA GLU A 115 20.35 -2.58 -18.88
C GLU A 115 19.61 -3.41 -19.95
N ALA A 116 18.91 -4.48 -19.58
CA ALA A 116 18.16 -5.30 -20.52
C ALA A 116 17.08 -4.49 -21.27
N ARG A 117 16.34 -3.63 -20.56
CA ARG A 117 15.36 -2.70 -21.16
C ARG A 117 16.02 -1.70 -22.10
N SER A 118 17.19 -1.18 -21.75
CA SER A 118 17.96 -0.27 -22.60
C SER A 118 18.45 -0.97 -23.87
N LEU A 119 19.01 -2.17 -23.74
CA LEU A 119 19.46 -2.99 -24.88
C LEU A 119 18.30 -3.31 -25.83
N PHE A 120 17.13 -3.66 -25.30
CA PHE A 120 15.92 -3.85 -26.11
C PHE A 120 15.52 -2.56 -26.84
N LYS A 121 15.50 -1.42 -26.14
CA LYS A 121 15.17 -0.10 -26.72
C LYS A 121 16.08 0.28 -27.89
N PHE A 122 17.36 -0.08 -27.83
CA PHE A 122 18.33 0.18 -28.90
C PHE A 122 18.41 -0.96 -29.95
N GLY A 123 17.63 -2.03 -29.79
CA GLY A 123 17.58 -3.14 -30.75
C GLY A 123 18.68 -4.20 -30.59
N TYR A 124 19.45 -4.16 -29.49
CA TYR A 124 20.50 -5.15 -29.18
C TYR A 124 19.99 -6.39 -28.45
N LEU A 125 18.75 -6.36 -27.96
CA LEU A 125 18.10 -7.48 -27.27
C LEU A 125 16.76 -7.79 -27.93
N ALA A 126 16.44 -9.07 -28.11
CA ALA A 126 15.15 -9.49 -28.65
C ALA A 126 14.04 -9.43 -27.58
N LEU A 127 12.77 -9.31 -28.01
CA LEU A 127 11.62 -9.31 -27.09
C LEU A 127 11.56 -10.56 -26.21
N ARG A 128 11.95 -11.72 -26.74
CA ARG A 128 11.99 -12.99 -25.98
C ARG A 128 13.03 -12.96 -24.86
N ASP A 129 14.16 -12.30 -25.11
CA ASP A 129 15.22 -12.16 -24.11
C ASP A 129 14.86 -11.10 -23.06
N LEU A 130 14.21 -10.01 -23.46
CA LEU A 130 13.64 -9.05 -22.49
C LEU A 130 12.59 -9.72 -21.59
N SER A 131 11.68 -10.51 -22.16
CA SER A 131 10.69 -11.28 -21.39
C SER A 131 11.35 -12.26 -20.41
N ARG A 132 12.46 -12.89 -20.80
CA ARG A 132 13.25 -13.75 -19.89
C ARG A 132 13.89 -12.94 -18.77
N ALA A 133 14.45 -11.76 -19.06
CA ALA A 133 15.02 -10.86 -18.05
C ALA A 133 13.97 -10.45 -17.01
N GLU A 134 12.77 -10.04 -17.45
CA GLU A 134 11.67 -9.66 -16.56
C GLU A 134 11.21 -10.84 -15.69
N ARG A 135 11.11 -12.04 -16.25
CA ARG A 135 10.79 -13.25 -15.47
C ARG A 135 11.85 -13.60 -14.42
N ILE A 136 13.14 -13.49 -14.76
CA ILE A 136 14.22 -13.70 -13.78
C ILE A 136 14.14 -12.65 -12.67
N PHE A 137 13.91 -11.39 -13.01
CA PHE A 137 13.75 -10.31 -12.05
C PHE A 137 12.60 -10.57 -11.08
N TRP A 138 11.41 -10.92 -11.57
CA TRP A 138 10.25 -11.19 -10.71
C TRP A 138 10.43 -12.42 -9.82
N ALA A 139 10.99 -13.51 -10.36
CA ALA A 139 11.33 -14.69 -9.55
C ALA A 139 12.38 -14.37 -8.48
N ALA A 140 13.32 -13.47 -8.78
CA ALA A 140 14.29 -13.01 -7.81
C ALA A 140 13.68 -12.15 -6.71
N CYS A 141 12.72 -11.27 -7.04
CA CYS A 141 11.94 -10.50 -6.07
C CYS A 141 11.23 -11.41 -5.06
N GLU A 142 10.56 -12.47 -5.54
CA GLU A 142 9.92 -13.46 -4.66
C GLU A 142 10.93 -14.18 -3.77
N ARG A 143 12.08 -14.57 -4.32
CA ARG A 143 13.15 -15.20 -3.56
C ARG A 143 13.71 -14.26 -2.49
N ILE A 144 13.91 -12.99 -2.81
CA ILE A 144 14.33 -11.95 -1.84
C ILE A 144 13.27 -11.82 -0.73
N GLN A 145 11.99 -11.69 -1.08
CA GLN A 145 10.89 -11.60 -0.12
C GLN A 145 10.89 -12.81 0.84
N GLN A 146 11.04 -14.03 0.32
CA GLN A 146 11.14 -15.24 1.14
C GLN A 146 12.34 -15.23 2.08
N LYS A 147 13.50 -14.69 1.67
CA LYS A 147 14.69 -14.59 2.52
C LYS A 147 14.60 -13.45 3.55
N LEU A 148 13.72 -12.47 3.33
CA LEU A 148 13.45 -11.39 4.27
C LEU A 148 12.44 -11.78 5.37
N LYS A 149 11.59 -12.79 5.13
CA LYS A 149 10.63 -13.29 6.14
C LYS A 149 11.35 -13.63 7.45
N GLY A 150 10.90 -13.03 8.56
CA GLY A 150 11.45 -13.25 9.90
C GLY A 150 12.63 -12.36 10.29
N ARG A 151 13.08 -11.44 9.42
CA ARG A 151 14.11 -10.46 9.76
C ARG A 151 13.49 -9.31 10.55
N LYS A 152 14.08 -8.95 11.69
CA LYS A 152 13.61 -7.84 12.55
C LYS A 152 13.73 -6.46 11.90
N GLN A 153 14.70 -6.30 10.99
CA GLN A 153 14.99 -5.04 10.33
C GLN A 153 15.15 -5.30 8.83
N VAL A 154 14.19 -4.81 8.06
CA VAL A 154 14.21 -4.84 6.59
C VAL A 154 14.80 -3.51 6.10
N PRO A 155 15.77 -3.54 5.17
CA PRO A 155 16.29 -2.32 4.54
C PRO A 155 15.15 -1.48 3.94
N GLU A 156 15.25 -0.14 4.01
CA GLU A 156 14.20 0.79 3.58
C GLU A 156 13.73 0.54 2.13
N GLU A 157 14.66 0.31 1.22
CA GLU A 157 14.40 0.04 -0.20
C GLU A 157 13.59 -1.25 -0.44
N LEU A 158 13.70 -2.21 0.47
CA LEU A 158 13.00 -3.50 0.40
C LEU A 158 11.68 -3.49 1.17
N GLN A 159 11.34 -2.41 1.88
CA GLN A 159 10.06 -2.28 2.58
C GLN A 159 8.89 -2.24 1.60
N LYS A 160 9.09 -1.68 0.40
CA LYS A 160 8.09 -1.62 -0.67
C LYS A 160 8.03 -2.87 -1.54
N LEU A 161 8.83 -3.89 -1.24
CA LEU A 161 8.83 -5.12 -2.02
C LEU A 161 7.46 -5.83 -1.99
N ASP A 162 6.76 -5.74 -0.86
CA ASP A 162 5.42 -6.31 -0.71
C ASP A 162 4.39 -5.57 -1.57
N GLU A 163 4.50 -4.24 -1.69
CA GLU A 163 3.66 -3.43 -2.58
C GLU A 163 3.96 -3.76 -4.05
N LEU A 164 5.24 -3.90 -4.40
CA LEU A 164 5.69 -4.23 -5.76
C LEU A 164 5.20 -5.62 -6.21
N LEU A 165 5.21 -6.59 -5.30
CA LEU A 165 4.71 -7.95 -5.54
C LEU A 165 3.18 -8.05 -5.36
N GLY A 166 2.51 -6.96 -5.00
CA GLY A 166 1.07 -6.92 -4.78
C GLY A 166 0.27 -7.36 -6.01
N THR A 167 -0.88 -7.97 -5.78
CA THR A 167 -1.83 -8.27 -6.85
C THR A 167 -2.74 -7.07 -7.07
N ILE A 168 -2.87 -6.64 -8.32
CA ILE A 168 -3.79 -5.58 -8.72
C ILE A 168 -5.16 -6.19 -8.93
N TYR A 169 -6.15 -5.79 -8.13
CA TYR A 169 -7.54 -6.18 -8.30
C TYR A 169 -8.30 -5.14 -9.12
N TYR A 170 -9.02 -5.60 -10.14
CA TYR A 170 -9.96 -4.79 -10.90
C TYR A 170 -11.34 -4.95 -10.30
N CYS A 171 -11.86 -3.86 -9.75
CA CYS A 171 -13.12 -3.84 -9.04
C CYS A 171 -14.22 -3.18 -9.89
N ASN A 172 -15.42 -3.74 -9.89
CA ASN A 172 -16.57 -3.24 -10.64
C ASN A 172 -17.25 -2.06 -9.94
N PHE A 173 -16.52 -0.95 -9.81
CA PHE A 173 -17.08 0.31 -9.33
C PHE A 173 -16.31 1.50 -9.91
N SER A 174 -16.90 2.70 -9.79
CA SER A 174 -16.25 3.95 -10.13
C SER A 174 -15.94 4.75 -8.87
N ILE A 175 -14.66 5.07 -8.66
CA ILE A 175 -14.19 5.95 -7.59
C ILE A 175 -14.88 7.32 -7.70
N PHE A 176 -15.01 7.88 -8.90
CA PHE A 176 -15.60 9.20 -9.12
C PHE A 176 -17.10 9.26 -8.80
N GLN A 177 -17.81 8.14 -8.95
CA GLN A 177 -19.24 8.06 -8.65
C GLN A 177 -19.49 7.75 -7.17
N SER A 178 -18.69 6.87 -6.58
CA SER A 178 -19.02 6.23 -5.29
C SER A 178 -18.15 6.71 -4.14
N ALA A 179 -16.94 7.20 -4.42
CA ALA A 179 -15.97 7.66 -3.43
C ALA A 179 -15.14 8.86 -3.93
N PRO A 180 -15.79 9.98 -4.33
CA PRO A 180 -15.10 11.14 -4.89
C PRO A 180 -14.09 11.76 -3.92
N ASP A 181 -14.32 11.65 -2.62
CA ASP A 181 -13.43 12.16 -1.58
C ASP A 181 -12.04 11.48 -1.60
N ILE A 182 -11.96 10.21 -2.02
CA ILE A 182 -10.68 9.51 -2.22
C ILE A 182 -9.86 10.26 -3.26
N TRP A 183 -10.48 10.58 -4.40
CA TRP A 183 -9.81 11.24 -5.51
C TRP A 183 -9.53 12.73 -5.24
N ALA A 184 -10.46 13.43 -4.60
CA ALA A 184 -10.38 14.88 -4.44
C ALA A 184 -9.51 15.34 -3.26
N MET A 185 -9.41 14.53 -2.21
CA MET A 185 -8.83 14.96 -0.93
C MET A 185 -7.91 13.93 -0.28
N ASP A 186 -7.60 12.82 -0.97
CA ASP A 186 -6.88 11.66 -0.43
C ASP A 186 -7.56 11.11 0.83
N GLN A 187 -8.89 11.15 0.87
CA GLN A 187 -9.65 10.60 2.00
C GLN A 187 -9.47 9.08 2.06
N LEU A 188 -9.14 8.58 3.24
CA LEU A 188 -9.06 7.14 3.48
C LEU A 188 -10.45 6.56 3.77
N PHE A 189 -10.68 5.38 3.21
CA PHE A 189 -11.80 4.50 3.55
C PHE A 189 -11.26 3.09 3.80
N PRO A 190 -11.72 2.39 4.85
CA PRO A 190 -11.42 0.99 5.04
C PRO A 190 -11.93 0.15 3.87
N ILE A 191 -11.07 -0.70 3.32
CA ILE A 191 -11.41 -1.65 2.25
C ILE A 191 -11.06 -3.04 2.76
N MET A 192 -12.01 -3.98 2.67
CA MET A 192 -11.80 -5.37 3.06
C MET A 192 -12.64 -6.34 2.22
N PRO A 193 -12.20 -7.59 2.03
CA PRO A 193 -13.07 -8.65 1.54
C PRO A 193 -14.26 -8.87 2.48
N ILE A 194 -15.42 -9.25 1.93
CA ILE A 194 -16.62 -9.54 2.74
C ILE A 194 -16.69 -11.01 3.21
N HIS A 195 -15.77 -11.85 2.76
CA HIS A 195 -15.70 -13.28 3.07
C HIS A 195 -14.23 -13.76 3.04
N ARG A 196 -13.97 -14.98 3.53
CA ARG A 196 -12.62 -15.61 3.53
C ARG A 196 -11.58 -14.82 4.35
N LEU A 197 -12.01 -14.21 5.45
CA LEU A 197 -11.15 -13.39 6.31
C LEU A 197 -10.24 -14.22 7.23
N ASP A 198 -10.54 -15.50 7.42
CA ASP A 198 -9.81 -16.44 8.28
C ASP A 198 -8.83 -17.34 7.51
N GLU A 199 -8.53 -17.00 6.25
CA GLU A 199 -7.60 -17.76 5.39
C GLU A 199 -6.15 -17.26 5.45
#